data_AF-A0A6I3KWW9-F1
#
_entry.id   AF-A0A6I3KWW9-F1
#
_cell.length_a   1.000
_cell.length_b   1.000
_cell.length_c   1.000
_cell.angle_alpha   90.00
_cell.angle_beta   90.00
_cell.angle_gamma   90.00
#
_symmetry.space_group_name_H-M   'P 1'
#
loop_
_entity.id
_entity.type
_entity.pdbx_description
1 polymer ?
#
loop_
_entity_poly.entity_id
_entity_poly.type
_entity_poly.pdbx_seq_one_letter_code
_entity_poly.pdbx_strand_id
1 'polypeptide(L)'
;MNDHEPSAQADPRDPLLLEQRRQLLQDRLRTLRADLTDLTAAYRDLPYSGLLLDTPGTGALTTPAYCVAGATEVFDEALIELDAANDALGRAAAYTGRLRRPVLDA
;
A
#
# COMPACT_ATOMS: atom_id res chain seq x y z
N MET A 1 -41.37 24.21 -10.81
CA MET A 1 -41.05 23.61 -9.49
C MET A 1 -40.33 22.31 -9.77
N ASN A 2 -39.05 22.29 -9.41
CA ASN A 2 -38.07 21.21 -9.52
C ASN A 2 -37.43 20.97 -10.89
N ASP A 3 -36.59 21.92 -11.30
CA ASP A 3 -35.40 21.60 -12.08
C ASP A 3 -34.42 20.88 -11.14
N HIS A 4 -34.43 19.54 -11.15
CA HIS A 4 -33.32 18.76 -10.63
C HIS A 4 -32.17 18.90 -11.63
N GLU A 5 -31.26 19.86 -11.38
CA GLU A 5 -29.97 19.86 -12.04
C GLU A 5 -29.33 18.48 -11.84
N PRO A 6 -28.89 17.79 -12.90
CA PRO A 6 -28.10 16.59 -12.74
C PRO A 6 -26.83 17.00 -12.01
N SER A 7 -26.62 16.48 -10.79
CA SER A 7 -25.37 16.66 -10.05
C SER A 7 -24.22 16.39 -11.01
N ALA A 8 -23.50 17.45 -11.40
CA ALA A 8 -22.41 17.35 -12.34
C ALA A 8 -21.42 16.32 -11.78
N GLN A 9 -21.38 15.13 -12.37
CA GLN A 9 -20.38 14.13 -12.03
C GLN A 9 -19.02 14.83 -12.19
N ALA A 10 -18.26 14.90 -11.09
CA ALA A 10 -16.94 15.50 -11.10
C ALA A 10 -16.11 14.87 -12.22
N ASP A 11 -15.56 15.70 -13.13
CA ASP A 11 -14.75 15.21 -14.24
C ASP A 11 -13.60 14.38 -13.63
N PRO A 12 -13.44 13.09 -14.01
CA PRO A 12 -12.39 12.24 -13.45
C PRO A 12 -10.97 12.78 -13.69
N ARG A 13 -10.82 13.77 -14.59
CA ARG A 13 -9.57 14.48 -14.91
C ARG A 13 -9.41 15.81 -14.16
N ASP A 14 -10.36 16.18 -13.29
CA ASP A 14 -10.22 17.37 -12.45
C ASP A 14 -8.91 17.27 -11.62
N PRO A 15 -7.98 18.24 -11.76
CA PRO A 15 -6.72 18.20 -11.04
C PRO A 15 -6.87 18.08 -9.51
N LEU A 16 -7.91 18.69 -8.92
CA LEU A 16 -8.15 18.58 -7.48
C LEU A 16 -8.60 17.17 -7.10
N LEU A 17 -9.44 16.54 -7.92
CA LEU A 17 -9.88 15.16 -7.71
C LEU A 17 -8.72 14.17 -7.86
N LEU A 18 -7.86 14.37 -8.86
CA LEU A 18 -6.66 13.55 -9.06
C LEU A 18 -5.70 13.68 -7.87
N GLU A 19 -5.49 14.89 -7.35
CA GLU A 19 -4.64 15.12 -6.18
C GLU A 19 -5.21 14.47 -4.91
N GLN A 20 -6.52 14.55 -4.69
CA GLN A 20 -7.19 13.83 -3.59
C GLN A 20 -7.03 12.31 -3.72
N ARG A 21 -7.18 11.76 -4.93
CA ARG A 21 -6.99 10.32 -5.19
C ARG A 21 -5.55 9.89 -4.94
N ARG A 22 -4.56 10.70 -5.35
CA ARG A 22 -3.13 10.47 -5.06
C ARG A 22 -2.90 10.42 -3.55
N GLN A 23 -3.44 11.39 -2.80
CA GLN A 23 -3.32 11.42 -1.35
C GLN A 23 -3.96 10.19 -0.69
N LEU A 24 -5.15 9.78 -1.14
CA LEU A 24 -5.81 8.57 -0.65
C LEU A 24 -4.98 7.31 -0.90
N LEU A 25 -4.35 7.19 -2.09
CA LEU A 25 -3.44 6.09 -2.37
C LEU A 25 -2.23 6.10 -1.43
N GLN A 26 -1.69 7.29 -1.16
CA GLN A 26 -0.57 7.44 -0.23
C GLN A 26 -0.94 7.01 1.20
N ASP A 27 -2.13 7.37 1.66
CA ASP A 27 -2.65 6.96 2.97
C ASP A 27 -2.81 5.43 3.03
N ARG A 28 -3.37 4.83 1.98
CA ARG A 28 -3.51 3.37 1.88
C ARG A 28 -2.18 2.64 1.87
N LEU A 29 -1.16 3.17 1.18
CA LEU A 29 0.20 2.59 1.20
C LEU A 29 0.79 2.63 2.61
N ARG A 30 0.59 3.72 3.36
CA ARG A 30 1.07 3.83 4.75
C ARG A 30 0.40 2.80 5.66
N THR A 31 -0.92 2.62 5.52
CA THR A 31 -1.65 1.57 6.26
C THR A 31 -1.15 0.18 5.88
N LEU A 32 -1.07 -0.14 4.59
CA LEU A 32 -0.60 -1.45 4.12
C LEU A 32 0.82 -1.76 4.60
N ARG A 33 1.70 -0.75 4.61
CA ARG A 33 3.06 -0.88 5.13
C ARG A 33 3.07 -1.20 6.62
N ALA A 34 2.20 -0.57 7.42
CA ALA A 34 2.05 -0.89 8.84
C ALA A 34 1.55 -2.32 9.04
N ASP A 35 0.47 -2.69 8.35
CA ASP A 35 -0.11 -4.04 8.41
C ASP A 35 0.91 -5.13 8.02
N LEU A 36 1.71 -4.88 6.96
CA LEU A 36 2.75 -5.80 6.52
C LEU A 36 3.92 -5.87 7.53
N THR A 37 4.25 -4.75 8.19
CA THR A 37 5.27 -4.74 9.25
C THR A 37 4.83 -5.63 10.41
N ASP A 38 3.58 -5.49 10.85
CA ASP A 38 3.00 -6.29 11.93
C ASP A 38 2.92 -7.77 11.55
N LEU A 39 2.52 -8.08 10.31
CA LEU A 39 2.49 -9.44 9.80
C LEU A 39 3.90 -10.06 9.74
N THR A 40 4.90 -9.29 9.29
CA THR A 40 6.30 -9.74 9.24
C THR A 40 6.82 -10.06 10.63
N ALA A 41 6.52 -9.22 11.62
CA ALA A 41 6.86 -9.46 13.02
C ALA A 41 6.20 -10.75 13.55
N ALA A 42 4.90 -10.95 13.28
CA ALA A 42 4.19 -12.16 13.67
C ALA A 42 4.80 -13.43 13.06
N TYR A 43 5.23 -13.39 11.80
CA TYR A 43 5.93 -14.51 11.16
C TYR A 43 7.30 -14.76 11.78
N ARG A 44 8.05 -13.71 12.13
CA ARG A 44 9.33 -13.84 12.84
C ARG A 44 9.18 -14.43 14.25
N ASP A 45 8.04 -14.17 14.91
CA ASP A 45 7.73 -14.70 16.24
C ASP A 45 7.17 -16.13 16.22
N LEU A 46 6.62 -16.57 15.07
CA LEU A 46 5.97 -17.87 14.92
C LEU A 46 6.81 -19.08 15.37
N PRO A 47 8.14 -19.16 15.11
CA PRO A 47 8.98 -20.25 15.62
C PRO A 47 9.00 -20.37 17.15
N TYR A 48 8.76 -19.28 17.88
CA TYR A 48 8.76 -19.25 19.34
C TYR A 48 7.38 -19.48 19.96
N SER A 49 6.34 -19.58 19.14
CA SER A 49 4.95 -19.71 19.59
C SER A 49 4.59 -21.09 20.17
N GLY A 50 5.40 -22.12 19.88
CA GLY A 50 5.05 -23.51 20.17
C GLY A 50 3.94 -24.09 19.27
N LEU A 51 3.48 -23.34 18.25
CA LEU A 51 2.43 -23.76 17.32
C LEU A 51 2.96 -24.55 16.12
N LEU A 52 4.28 -24.57 15.90
CA LEU A 52 4.91 -25.31 14.81
C LEU A 52 5.32 -26.70 15.29
N LEU A 53 4.88 -27.73 14.58
CA LEU A 53 5.45 -29.07 14.68
C LEU A 53 6.60 -29.16 13.68
N ASP A 54 7.78 -29.57 14.14
CA ASP A 54 8.87 -29.89 13.23
C ASP A 54 8.44 -31.04 12.31
N THR A 55 8.54 -30.83 11.00
CA THR A 55 8.39 -31.91 10.03
C THR A 55 9.64 -32.79 10.12
N PRO A 56 9.52 -34.10 10.44
CA PRO A 56 10.68 -34.97 10.51
C PRO A 56 11.33 -35.11 9.13
N GLY A 57 12.65 -34.90 9.04
CA GLY A 57 13.44 -35.16 7.84
C GLY A 57 14.60 -34.19 7.64
N THR A 58 15.82 -34.71 7.59
CA THR A 58 17.04 -33.95 7.26
C THR A 58 16.98 -33.54 5.78
N GLY A 59 16.87 -32.24 5.50
CA GLY A 59 17.00 -31.69 4.13
C GLY A 59 15.71 -31.35 3.39
N ALA A 60 14.54 -31.32 4.05
CA ALA A 60 13.33 -30.83 3.39
C ALA A 60 13.43 -29.31 3.14
N LEU A 61 13.35 -28.87 1.89
CA LEU A 61 13.23 -27.45 1.46
C LEU A 61 11.91 -26.79 1.94
N THR A 62 11.25 -27.38 2.92
CA THR A 62 9.92 -27.03 3.42
C THR A 62 9.83 -27.24 4.94
N THR A 63 10.95 -27.27 5.65
CA THR A 63 10.90 -27.20 7.11
C THR A 63 10.18 -25.91 7.52
N PRO A 64 9.49 -25.89 8.68
CA PRO A 64 8.80 -24.69 9.12
C PRO A 64 9.75 -23.49 9.24
N ALA A 65 10.98 -23.70 9.72
CA ALA A 65 12.01 -22.68 9.79
C ALA A 65 12.39 -22.11 8.40
N TYR A 66 12.58 -22.98 7.39
CA TYR A 66 12.88 -22.53 6.03
C TYR A 66 11.71 -21.74 5.43
N CYS A 67 10.48 -22.22 5.59
CA CYS A 67 9.29 -21.53 5.09
C CYS A 67 9.07 -20.17 5.78
N VAL A 68 9.29 -20.08 7.09
CA VAL A 68 9.21 -18.81 7.82
C VAL A 68 10.28 -17.84 7.33
N ALA A 69 11.53 -18.29 7.20
CA ALA A 69 12.62 -17.45 6.71
C ALA A 69 12.30 -16.90 5.30
N GLY A 70 11.92 -17.77 4.36
CA GLY A 70 11.56 -17.36 3.01
C GLY A 70 10.37 -16.40 2.95
N ALA A 71 9.33 -16.61 3.78
CA ALA A 71 8.21 -15.69 3.86
C ALA A 71 8.65 -14.31 4.38
N THR A 72 9.48 -14.27 5.43
CA THR A 72 9.96 -13.00 6.00
C THR A 72 10.87 -12.24 5.04
N GLU A 73 11.69 -12.93 4.24
CA GLU A 73 12.52 -12.31 3.20
C GLU A 73 11.64 -11.63 2.12
N VAL A 74 10.59 -12.33 1.66
CA VAL A 74 9.66 -11.77 0.67
C VAL A 74 8.89 -10.56 1.25
N PHE A 75 8.53 -10.59 2.53
CA PHE A 75 7.88 -9.45 3.17
C PHE A 75 8.82 -8.26 3.35
N ASP A 76 10.10 -8.49 3.68
CA ASP A 76 11.10 -7.43 3.74
C ASP A 76 11.30 -6.75 2.37
N GLU A 77 11.32 -7.53 1.28
CA GLU A 77 11.35 -6.99 -0.09
C GLU A 77 10.09 -6.17 -0.40
N ALA A 78 8.91 -6.69 -0.05
CA ALA A 78 7.66 -5.97 -0.26
C ALA A 78 7.58 -4.66 0.54
N LEU A 79 8.17 -4.59 1.75
CA LEU A 79 8.26 -3.34 2.52
C LEU A 79 9.13 -2.29 1.80
N ILE A 80 10.24 -2.69 1.16
CA ILE A 80 11.08 -1.81 0.33
C ILE A 80 10.27 -1.26 -0.85
N GLU A 81 9.53 -2.12 -1.55
CA GLU A 81 8.70 -1.74 -2.70
C GLU A 81 7.56 -0.78 -2.28
N LEU A 82 6.95 -0.98 -1.11
CA LEU A 82 5.94 -0.07 -0.58
C LEU A 82 6.53 1.31 -0.24
N ASP A 83 7.72 1.35 0.34
CA ASP A 83 8.44 2.61 0.60
C ASP A 83 8.76 3.33 -0.72
N ALA A 84 9.19 2.60 -1.75
CA ALA A 84 9.43 3.14 -3.09
C ALA A 84 8.15 3.68 -3.76
N ALA A 85 7.03 2.96 -3.63
CA ALA A 85 5.73 3.40 -4.14
C ALA A 85 5.24 4.68 -3.44
N ASN A 86 5.39 4.76 -2.11
CA ASN A 86 5.06 5.95 -1.34
C ASN A 86 5.93 7.15 -1.74
N ASP A 87 7.24 6.95 -1.91
CA ASP A 87 8.14 7.99 -2.42
C ASP A 87 7.74 8.46 -3.83
N ALA A 88 7.41 7.53 -4.73
CA ALA A 88 6.94 7.87 -6.08
C ALA A 88 5.68 8.75 -6.07
N LEU A 89 4.70 8.46 -5.20
CA LEU A 89 3.52 9.30 -5.01
C LEU A 89 3.86 10.68 -4.43
N GLY A 90 4.87 10.77 -3.55
CA GLY A 90 5.38 12.04 -3.04
C GLY A 90 6.05 12.88 -4.12
N ARG A 91 6.90 12.28 -4.96
CA ARG A 91 7.52 12.96 -6.11
C ARG A 91 6.50 13.43 -7.12
N ALA A 92 5.45 12.65 -7.40
CA ALA A 92 4.36 13.07 -8.28
C ALA A 92 3.70 14.38 -7.80
N ALA A 93 3.50 14.53 -6.49
CA ALA A 93 2.91 15.73 -5.89
C ALA A 93 3.71 17.01 -6.19
N ALA A 94 5.04 16.90 -6.31
CA ALA A 94 5.91 18.03 -6.67
C ALA A 94 5.56 18.63 -8.05
N TYR A 95 5.03 17.81 -8.95
CA TYR A 95 4.60 18.23 -10.29
C TYR A 95 3.11 18.61 -10.34
N THR A 96 2.25 17.92 -9.59
CA THR A 96 0.79 18.06 -9.71
C THR A 96 0.17 19.07 -8.74
N GLY A 97 0.81 19.38 -7.61
CA GLY A 97 0.20 20.15 -6.52
C GLY A 97 -0.24 21.58 -6.89
N ARG A 98 0.28 22.13 -8.00
CA ARG A 98 -0.04 23.47 -8.52
C ARG A 98 -1.15 23.47 -9.57
N LEU A 99 -1.56 22.31 -10.07
CA LEU A 99 -2.57 22.22 -11.11
C LEU A 99 -3.94 22.66 -10.56
N ARG A 100 -4.61 23.55 -11.27
CA ARG A 100 -5.93 24.07 -10.93
C ARG A 100 -6.79 24.09 -12.19
N ARG A 101 -8.11 23.96 -12.02
CA ARG A 101 -9.05 24.16 -13.11
C ARG A 101 -9.01 25.65 -13.54
N PRO A 102 -8.94 25.95 -14.84
CA PRO A 102 -9.11 27.33 -15.31
C PRO A 102 -10.49 27.84 -14.89
N VAL A 103 -10.53 28.97 -14.18
CA VAL A 103 -11.76 29.75 -14.03
C VAL A 103 -11.82 30.63 -15.27
N LEU A 104 -12.68 30.27 -16.22
CA LEU A 104 -13.04 31.20 -17.28
C LEU A 104 -14.10 32.12 -16.68
N ASP A 105 -13.73 33.36 -16.39
CA ASP A 105 -14.70 34.42 -16.11
C ASP A 105 -15.61 34.53 -17.35
N ALA A 106 -16.93 34.45 -17.13
CA ALA A 106 -17.95 34.58 -18.17
C ALA A 106 -18.24 36.05 -18.47
#